data_AF-A0A9E5IZT7-F1
#
_entry.id   AF-A0A9E5IZT7-F1
#
_cell.length_a   1.000
_cell.length_b   1.000
_cell.length_c   1.000
_cell.angle_alpha   90.00
_cell.angle_beta   90.00
_cell.angle_gamma   90.00
#
_symmetry.space_group_name_H-M   'P 1'
#
loop_
_entity.id
_entity.type
_entity.pdbx_description
1 polymer ?
#
loop_
_entity_poly.entity_id
_entity_poly.type
_entity_poly.pdbx_seq_one_letter_code
_entity_poly.pdbx_strand_id
1 'polypeptide(L)'
;MSFFQNFKAKRAAKRAKKLFESELAEYNSESELLSRALEIFSDASKGEEPSDQGLVQKAGELVLWTGSAVYHEAGRTPSKYVGGSTGFSVPVVAGIRVRVGSFRGQMVPGEEMQLDKDQGFVKL
;
A
#
# COMPACT_ATOMS: atom_id res chain seq x y z
N MET A 1 -3.20 5.45 53.98
CA MET A 1 -3.16 5.10 52.54
C MET A 1 -2.44 6.21 51.79
N SER A 2 -1.27 5.92 51.22
CA SER A 2 -0.32 6.95 50.74
C SER A 2 -0.71 7.51 49.36
N PHE A 3 -0.50 8.81 49.13
CA PHE A 3 -0.82 9.55 47.89
C PHE A 3 -0.29 8.86 46.61
N PHE A 4 0.92 8.28 46.68
CA PHE A 4 1.54 7.56 45.56
C PHE A 4 0.81 6.28 45.18
N GLN A 5 0.23 5.56 46.15
CA GLN A 5 -0.58 4.36 45.88
C GLN A 5 -1.88 4.75 45.16
N ASN A 6 -2.52 5.83 45.58
CA ASN A 6 -3.71 6.37 44.92
C ASN A 6 -3.43 6.85 43.49
N PHE A 7 -2.28 7.48 43.24
CA PHE A 7 -1.89 7.89 41.89
C PHE A 7 -1.60 6.69 40.97
N LYS A 8 -0.89 5.67 41.48
CA LYS A 8 -0.65 4.42 40.74
C LYS A 8 -1.95 3.70 40.40
N ALA A 9 -2.88 3.62 41.35
CA ALA A 9 -4.21 3.03 41.15
C ALA A 9 -5.02 3.79 40.09
N LYS A 10 -5.07 5.13 40.15
CA LYS A 10 -5.74 5.95 39.13
C LYS A 10 -5.14 5.77 37.73
N ARG A 11 -3.80 5.69 37.63
CA ARG A 11 -3.12 5.45 36.35
C ARG A 11 -3.42 4.06 35.80
N ALA A 12 -3.45 3.04 36.66
CA ALA A 12 -3.82 1.68 36.28
C ALA A 12 -5.28 1.62 35.79
N ALA A 13 -6.22 2.24 36.51
CA ALA A 13 -7.62 2.32 36.10
C ALA A 13 -7.79 3.04 34.74
N LYS A 14 -7.08 4.14 34.51
CA LYS A 14 -7.10 4.85 33.21
C LYS A 14 -6.55 3.98 32.07
N ARG A 15 -5.50 3.20 32.33
CA ARG A 15 -4.94 2.26 31.33
C ARG A 15 -5.91 1.13 31.02
N ALA A 16 -6.50 0.51 32.04
CA ALA A 16 -7.49 -0.54 31.88
C ALA A 16 -8.72 -0.05 31.10
N LYS A 17 -9.21 1.16 31.41
CA LYS A 17 -10.30 1.78 30.67
C LYS A 17 -9.96 1.99 29.19
N LYS A 18 -8.76 2.51 28.89
CA LYS A 18 -8.31 2.71 27.52
C LYS A 18 -8.21 1.39 26.74
N LEU A 19 -7.68 0.34 27.37
CA LEU A 19 -7.56 -0.98 26.76
C LEU A 19 -8.94 -1.58 26.47
N PHE A 20 -9.85 -1.50 27.44
CA PHE A 20 -11.23 -1.94 27.27
C PHE A 20 -11.95 -1.18 26.14
N GLU A 21 -11.78 0.15 26.06
CA GLU A 21 -12.35 0.95 24.99
C GLU A 21 -11.80 0.56 23.61
N SER A 22 -10.50 0.26 23.49
CA SER A 22 -9.93 -0.22 22.23
C SER A 22 -10.42 -1.61 21.84
N GLU A 23 -10.43 -2.56 22.78
CA GLU A 23 -10.90 -3.93 22.53
C GLU A 23 -12.39 -3.94 22.17
N LEU A 24 -13.20 -3.11 22.82
CA LEU A 24 -14.62 -2.98 22.49
C LEU A 24 -14.83 -2.39 21.10
N ALA A 25 -14.01 -1.40 20.71
CA ALA A 25 -14.08 -0.81 19.38
C ALA A 25 -13.68 -1.83 18.30
N GLU A 26 -12.61 -2.59 18.52
CA GLU A 26 -12.18 -3.68 17.63
C GLU A 26 -13.28 -4.73 17.50
N TYR A 27 -13.82 -5.23 18.63
CA TYR A 27 -14.90 -6.21 18.64
C TYR A 27 -16.15 -5.73 17.88
N ASN A 28 -16.57 -4.47 18.09
CA ASN A 28 -17.72 -3.91 17.38
C ASN A 28 -17.45 -3.84 15.88
N SER A 29 -16.25 -3.41 15.47
CA SER A 29 -15.89 -3.33 14.06
C SER A 29 -15.88 -4.70 13.37
N GLU A 30 -15.35 -5.73 14.04
CA GLU A 30 -15.34 -7.10 13.52
C GLU A 30 -16.75 -7.68 13.45
N SER A 31 -17.56 -7.46 14.48
CA SER A 31 -18.94 -7.94 14.54
C SER A 31 -19.80 -7.30 13.44
N GLU A 32 -19.61 -6.01 13.16
CA GLU A 32 -20.27 -5.32 12.06
C GLU A 32 -19.82 -5.87 10.70
N LEU A 33 -18.51 -6.11 10.51
CA LEU A 33 -17.99 -6.68 9.27
C LEU A 33 -18.54 -8.09 9.01
N LEU A 34 -18.56 -8.94 10.02
CA LEU A 34 -19.12 -10.30 9.92
C LEU A 34 -20.62 -10.28 9.63
N SER A 35 -21.35 -9.38 10.27
CA SER A 35 -22.79 -9.23 10.03
C SER A 35 -23.09 -8.82 8.59
N ARG A 36 -22.34 -7.84 8.05
CA ARG A 36 -22.45 -7.42 6.65
C ARG A 36 -22.07 -8.54 5.67
N ALA A 37 -21.01 -9.30 5.97
CA ALA A 37 -20.63 -10.43 5.14
C ALA A 37 -21.73 -11.49 5.11
N LEU A 38 -22.32 -11.81 6.27
CA LEU A 38 -23.45 -12.75 6.36
C LEU A 38 -24.64 -12.25 5.53
N GLU A 39 -24.99 -10.97 5.63
CA GLU A 39 -26.06 -10.35 4.84
C GLU A 39 -25.84 -10.55 3.33
N ILE A 40 -24.64 -10.20 2.82
CA ILE A 40 -24.25 -10.38 1.41
C ILE A 40 -24.41 -11.84 0.96
N PHE A 41 -23.89 -12.80 1.74
CA PHE A 41 -24.03 -14.22 1.38
C PHE A 41 -25.47 -14.71 1.47
N SER A 42 -26.25 -14.18 2.41
CA SER A 42 -27.65 -14.56 2.58
C SER A 42 -28.51 -14.04 1.42
N ASP A 43 -28.24 -12.83 0.94
CA ASP A 43 -28.96 -12.24 -0.19
C ASP A 43 -28.57 -12.90 -1.51
N ALA A 44 -27.28 -13.20 -1.70
CA ALA A 44 -26.83 -14.01 -2.83
C ALA A 44 -27.49 -15.40 -2.86
N SER A 45 -27.71 -16.03 -1.70
CA SER A 45 -28.39 -17.32 -1.61
C SER A 45 -29.88 -17.26 -2.00
N LYS A 46 -30.52 -16.09 -1.82
CA LYS A 46 -31.90 -15.82 -2.25
C LYS A 46 -31.99 -15.42 -3.73
N GLY A 47 -30.85 -15.17 -4.38
CA GLY A 47 -30.77 -14.64 -5.74
C GLY A 47 -31.02 -13.13 -5.81
N GLU A 48 -30.88 -12.41 -4.69
CA GLU A 48 -30.91 -10.95 -4.69
C GLU A 48 -29.51 -10.42 -5.01
N GLU A 49 -29.40 -9.65 -6.09
CA GLU A 49 -28.14 -9.09 -6.58
C GLU A 49 -28.03 -7.59 -6.27
N PRO A 50 -26.82 -7.09 -5.96
CA PRO A 50 -26.58 -5.66 -5.84
C PRO A 50 -26.85 -4.94 -7.17
N SER A 51 -27.33 -3.70 -7.12
CA SER A 51 -27.74 -2.98 -8.34
C SER A 51 -26.54 -2.80 -9.29
N ASP A 52 -26.61 -3.47 -10.41
CA ASP A 52 -25.56 -3.50 -11.42
C ASP A 52 -25.89 -2.55 -12.57
N GLN A 53 -25.00 -1.59 -12.83
CA GLN A 53 -25.21 -0.57 -13.87
C GLN A 53 -24.38 -0.79 -15.14
N GLY A 54 -23.62 -1.89 -15.31
CA GLY A 54 -22.68 -1.89 -16.44
C GLY A 54 -22.02 -3.17 -16.96
N LEU A 55 -22.13 -4.35 -16.33
CA LEU A 55 -21.56 -5.58 -16.94
C LEU A 55 -22.59 -6.69 -17.02
N VAL A 56 -22.71 -7.30 -18.19
CA VAL A 56 -23.64 -8.42 -18.43
C VAL A 56 -23.10 -9.69 -17.76
N GLN A 57 -23.90 -10.28 -16.88
CA GLN A 57 -23.62 -11.56 -16.23
C GLN A 57 -24.08 -12.73 -17.13
N LYS A 58 -23.43 -13.88 -17.03
CA LYS A 58 -23.92 -15.12 -17.68
C LYS A 58 -25.01 -15.77 -16.82
N ALA A 59 -25.84 -16.59 -17.46
CA ALA A 59 -26.86 -17.35 -16.75
C ALA A 59 -26.22 -18.27 -15.69
N GLY A 60 -26.59 -18.08 -14.42
CA GLY A 60 -26.08 -18.86 -13.29
C GLY A 60 -24.91 -18.22 -12.53
N GLU A 61 -24.43 -17.05 -12.94
CA GLU A 61 -23.53 -16.22 -12.14
C GLU A 61 -24.34 -15.40 -11.14
N LEU A 62 -23.81 -15.19 -9.93
CA LEU A 62 -24.39 -14.36 -8.87
C LEU A 62 -23.32 -13.35 -8.45
N VAL A 63 -23.68 -12.07 -8.39
CA VAL A 63 -22.78 -11.02 -7.92
C VAL A 63 -22.96 -10.82 -6.42
N LEU A 64 -21.87 -10.95 -5.67
CA LEU A 64 -21.82 -10.74 -4.23
C LEU A 64 -21.47 -9.28 -3.91
N TRP A 65 -20.61 -8.67 -4.71
CA TRP A 65 -20.13 -7.32 -4.44
C TRP A 65 -19.79 -6.55 -5.70
N THR A 66 -20.01 -5.23 -5.67
CA THR A 66 -19.61 -4.29 -6.72
C THR A 66 -18.87 -3.11 -6.12
N GLY A 67 -17.77 -2.67 -6.72
CA GLY A 67 -17.08 -1.47 -6.30
C GLY A 67 -16.05 -0.97 -7.30
N SER A 68 -15.39 0.14 -6.97
CA SER A 68 -14.26 0.68 -7.74
C SER A 68 -12.94 0.14 -7.20
N ALA A 69 -12.08 -0.40 -8.06
CA ALA A 69 -10.74 -0.83 -7.70
C ALA A 69 -9.68 -0.13 -8.56
N VAL A 70 -8.47 0.00 -8.00
CA VAL A 70 -7.29 0.53 -8.68
C VAL A 70 -6.39 -0.63 -9.07
N TYR A 71 -6.00 -0.69 -10.33
CA TYR A 71 -5.02 -1.65 -10.81
C TYR A 71 -3.60 -1.12 -10.57
N HIS A 72 -2.86 -1.86 -9.75
CA HIS A 72 -1.47 -1.59 -9.45
C HIS A 72 -0.56 -2.51 -10.28
N GLU A 73 0.37 -1.93 -11.03
CA GLU A 73 1.42 -2.68 -11.74
C GLU A 73 2.78 -2.46 -11.05
N ALA A 74 3.60 -3.51 -11.00
CA ALA A 74 4.97 -3.40 -10.52
C ALA A 74 5.81 -2.67 -11.59
N GLY A 75 6.09 -1.38 -11.38
CA GLY A 75 6.99 -0.62 -12.23
C GLY A 75 8.31 -0.30 -11.54
N ARG A 76 9.19 0.38 -12.27
CA ARG A 76 10.48 0.87 -11.75
C ARG A 76 10.62 2.34 -12.10
N THR A 77 11.26 3.09 -11.20
CA THR A 77 11.67 4.46 -11.49
C THR A 77 12.72 4.49 -12.63
N PRO A 78 12.88 5.61 -13.35
CA PRO A 78 13.88 5.71 -14.40
C PRO A 78 15.29 5.38 -13.88
N SER A 79 15.99 4.48 -14.56
CA SER A 79 17.37 4.10 -14.22
C SER A 79 18.30 5.31 -14.26
N LYS A 80 19.26 5.37 -13.33
CA LYS A 80 20.28 6.42 -13.30
C LYS A 80 21.62 5.86 -13.76
N TYR A 81 22.34 6.64 -14.56
CA TYR A 81 23.70 6.31 -14.95
C TYR A 81 24.66 6.93 -13.93
N VAL A 82 25.37 6.07 -13.17
CA VAL A 82 26.32 6.52 -12.15
C VAL A 82 27.73 6.14 -12.61
N GLY A 83 28.56 7.14 -12.85
CA GLY A 83 29.96 6.97 -13.23
C GLY A 83 30.79 8.16 -12.83
N GLY A 84 31.90 7.92 -12.14
CA GLY A 84 32.92 8.92 -11.89
C GLY A 84 33.96 8.91 -13.01
N SER A 85 34.45 10.08 -13.41
CA SER A 85 35.63 10.15 -14.27
C SER A 85 36.89 10.18 -13.40
N THR A 86 37.65 9.09 -13.35
CA THR A 86 39.01 9.11 -12.80
C THR A 86 39.99 9.25 -13.96
N GLY A 87 40.69 10.39 -14.03
CA GLY A 87 41.67 10.65 -15.08
C GLY A 87 42.66 11.73 -14.67
N PHE A 88 43.88 11.61 -15.19
CA PHE A 88 44.95 12.58 -15.01
C PHE A 88 45.24 13.26 -16.36
N SER A 89 45.67 14.52 -16.33
CA SER A 89 45.92 15.31 -17.53
C SER A 89 47.40 15.27 -17.91
N VAL A 90 47.71 14.67 -19.06
CA VAL A 90 49.08 14.60 -19.58
C VAL A 90 49.32 15.79 -20.53
N PRO A 91 50.35 16.61 -20.32
CA PRO A 91 50.73 17.66 -21.27
C PRO A 91 51.35 17.04 -22.52
N VAL A 92 50.89 17.44 -23.70
CA VAL A 92 51.41 16.90 -24.97
C VAL A 92 52.33 17.91 -25.63
N VAL A 93 51.86 19.11 -26.01
CA VAL A 93 52.70 20.20 -26.57
C VAL A 93 52.01 21.57 -26.34
N ALA A 94 52.80 22.63 -26.15
CA ALA A 94 52.40 24.06 -26.21
C ALA A 94 51.04 24.41 -25.58
N GLY A 95 50.85 24.05 -24.31
CA GLY A 95 49.64 24.40 -23.55
C GLY A 95 48.44 23.47 -23.78
N ILE A 96 48.52 22.51 -24.71
CA ILE A 96 47.47 21.52 -24.95
C ILE A 96 47.67 20.32 -24.01
N ARG A 97 46.62 20.03 -23.23
CA ARG A 97 46.57 18.89 -22.31
C ARG A 97 45.50 17.90 -22.77
N VAL A 98 45.85 16.62 -22.83
CA VAL A 98 44.90 15.55 -23.14
C VAL A 98 44.52 14.82 -21.86
N ARG A 99 43.22 14.64 -21.65
CA ARG A 99 42.68 13.95 -20.46
C ARG A 99 42.60 12.46 -20.77
N VAL A 100 43.40 11.65 -20.10
CA VAL A 100 43.35 10.18 -20.23
C VAL A 100 42.74 9.61 -18.97
N GLY A 101 41.61 8.92 -19.10
CA GLY A 101 40.87 8.34 -17.99
C GLY A 101 39.87 7.30 -18.47
N SER A 102 39.55 6.33 -17.61
CA SER A 102 38.51 5.35 -17.88
C SER A 102 37.14 5.97 -17.57
N PHE A 103 36.26 6.06 -18.56
CA PHE A 103 34.84 6.30 -18.31
C PHE A 103 34.23 4.99 -17.84
N ARG A 104 34.04 4.85 -16.52
CA ARG A 104 33.29 3.72 -15.96
C ARG A 104 31.98 4.24 -15.43
N GLY A 105 30.94 4.17 -16.25
CA GLY A 105 29.59 4.34 -15.78
C GLY A 105 28.86 3.01 -15.76
N GLN A 106 28.15 2.75 -14.66
CA GLN A 106 27.30 1.59 -14.51
C GLN A 106 25.86 2.08 -14.48
N MET A 107 25.00 1.43 -15.27
CA MET A 107 23.57 1.68 -15.21
C MET A 107 23.04 1.08 -13.90
N VAL A 108 22.48 1.93 -13.04
CA VAL A 108 21.82 1.51 -11.80
C VAL A 108 20.32 1.48 -12.11
N PRO A 109 19.68 0.29 -12.08
CA PRO A 109 18.23 0.19 -12.21
C PRO A 109 17.55 1.02 -11.13
N GLY A 110 16.47 1.72 -11.49
CA GLY A 110 15.68 2.47 -10.51
C GLY A 110 14.95 1.54 -9.56
N GLU A 111 14.55 2.08 -8.41
CA GLU A 111 13.81 1.33 -7.38
C GLU A 111 12.44 0.86 -7.89
N GLU A 112 12.05 -0.34 -7.44
CA GLU A 112 10.74 -0.91 -7.69
C GLU A 112 9.68 -0.12 -6.94
N MET A 113 8.61 0.25 -7.64
CA MET A 113 7.52 1.04 -7.10
C MET A 113 6.19 0.52 -7.64
N GLN A 114 5.22 0.45 -6.76
CA GLN A 114 3.84 0.12 -7.12
C GLN A 114 3.21 1.34 -7.79
N LEU A 115 2.86 1.21 -9.07
CA LEU A 115 2.30 2.28 -9.88
C LEU A 115 0.82 2.03 -10.15
N ASP A 116 0.00 3.01 -9.83
CA ASP A 116 -1.44 3.01 -10.09
C ASP A 116 -1.65 3.35 -11.56
N LYS A 117 -2.04 2.35 -12.36
CA LYS A 117 -2.15 2.50 -13.81
C LYS A 117 -3.56 2.75 -14.29
N ASP A 118 -4.55 2.17 -13.63
CA ASP A 118 -5.93 2.23 -14.07
C ASP A 118 -6.91 2.13 -12.90
N GLN A 119 -8.12 2.64 -13.08
CA GLN A 119 -9.20 2.56 -12.11
C GLN A 119 -10.47 2.11 -12.81
N GLY A 120 -11.14 1.09 -12.29
CA GLY A 120 -12.31 0.50 -12.94
C GLY A 120 -13.31 -0.11 -11.97
N PHE A 121 -14.48 -0.44 -12.51
CA PHE A 121 -15.50 -1.18 -11.78
C PHE A 121 -15.14 -2.66 -11.73
N VAL A 122 -15.20 -3.24 -10.53
CA VAL A 122 -14.95 -4.65 -10.27
C VAL A 122 -16.18 -5.26 -9.61
N LYS A 123 -16.44 -6.51 -9.98
CA LYS A 123 -17.46 -7.36 -9.38
C LYS A 123 -16.83 -8.63 -8.84
N LEU A 124 -17.37 -9.14 -7.74
CA LEU A 124 -17.01 -10.42 -7.14
C LEU A 124 -18.27 -11.25 -6.94
#